data_AF-A0A8H4XC77-F1
#
_entry.id   AF-A0A8H4XC77-F1
#
_cell.length_a   1.000
_cell.length_b   1.000
_cell.length_c   1.000
_cell.angle_alpha   90.00
_cell.angle_beta   90.00
_cell.angle_gamma   90.00
#
_symmetry.space_group_name_H-M   'P 1'
#
loop_
_entity.id
_entity.type
_entity.pdbx_description
1 polymer ?
#
loop_
_entity_poly.entity_id
_entity_poly.type
_entity_poly.pdbx_seq_one_letter_code
_entity_poly.pdbx_strand_id
1 'polypeptide(L)'
;VKELALELRKMNVTAVGELCDDRFEEHVLAYDEDAAGIYLHGLNYNLPEFTTLPGSEVHRFADEWGFKKAEFVVMEDIKTVKDFLDKCAETGSWNGRDTEGFVIRCQLGDGKSDGYRDWFFKYKFEEPYLMYRQWREATKAVIAGKVPNIRKHKKITEQYLIYARRQMAKDPKIAKLYNQNHGIISMRQGFLDERGLKGSEIIAMENEGDLESETPARNFVLVPVASSGCGKTTV
;
A
#
# COMPACT_ATOMS: atom_id res chain seq x y z
N VAL A 1 28.14 -6.07 12.18
CA VAL A 1 28.34 -5.32 10.90
C VAL A 1 29.59 -5.76 10.13
N LYS A 2 30.80 -5.80 10.74
CA LYS A 2 32.04 -6.23 10.05
C LYS A 2 31.94 -7.65 9.47
N GLU A 3 31.39 -8.59 10.22
CA GLU A 3 31.23 -9.99 9.79
C GLU A 3 30.26 -10.12 8.61
N LEU A 4 29.09 -9.45 8.67
CA LEU A 4 28.13 -9.41 7.58
C LEU A 4 28.75 -8.87 6.28
N ALA A 5 29.53 -7.79 6.38
CA ALA A 5 30.22 -7.21 5.22
C ALA A 5 31.25 -8.18 4.62
N LEU A 6 31.97 -8.94 5.47
CA LEU A 6 32.92 -9.96 5.01
C LEU A 6 32.19 -11.12 4.32
N GLU A 7 31.07 -11.59 4.86
CA GLU A 7 30.32 -12.70 4.27
C GLU A 7 29.68 -12.30 2.93
N LEU A 8 29.03 -11.14 2.85
CA LEU A 8 28.48 -10.62 1.58
C LEU A 8 29.57 -10.47 0.51
N ARG A 9 30.75 -9.96 0.90
CA ARG A 9 31.91 -9.85 0.00
C ARG A 9 32.40 -11.23 -0.46
N LYS A 10 32.51 -12.19 0.47
CA LYS A 10 32.97 -13.56 0.19
C LYS A 10 32.02 -14.30 -0.75
N MET A 11 30.71 -14.13 -0.57
CA MET A 11 29.68 -14.68 -1.45
C MET A 11 29.60 -13.94 -2.80
N ASN A 12 30.21 -12.75 -2.90
CA ASN A 12 30.06 -11.82 -4.02
C ASN A 12 28.59 -11.44 -4.31
N VAL A 13 27.83 -11.13 -3.27
CA VAL A 13 26.41 -10.76 -3.37
C VAL A 13 26.10 -9.40 -2.75
N THR A 14 25.00 -8.81 -3.20
CA THR A 14 24.31 -7.68 -2.55
C THR A 14 23.02 -8.19 -1.92
N ALA A 15 22.86 -7.96 -0.61
CA ALA A 15 21.61 -8.17 0.11
C ALA A 15 20.60 -7.07 -0.22
N VAL A 16 19.38 -7.49 -0.57
CA VAL A 16 18.28 -6.60 -0.93
C VAL A 16 17.12 -6.88 0.03
N GLY A 17 16.74 -5.86 0.79
CA GLY A 17 15.64 -5.96 1.74
C GLY A 17 14.79 -4.69 1.77
N GLU A 18 13.55 -4.85 2.21
CA GLU A 18 12.59 -3.76 2.40
C GLU A 18 12.61 -3.35 3.87
N LEU A 19 12.80 -2.05 4.15
CA LEU A 19 12.65 -1.53 5.51
C LEU A 19 11.17 -1.23 5.77
N CYS A 20 10.57 -1.99 6.67
CA CYS A 20 9.18 -1.78 7.11
C CYS A 20 9.19 -1.38 8.58
N ASP A 21 8.97 -0.11 8.90
CA ASP A 21 8.89 0.41 10.27
C ASP A 21 8.04 1.69 10.30
N ASP A 22 6.83 1.60 10.85
CA ASP A 22 5.87 2.73 10.90
C ASP A 22 6.37 3.89 11.78
N ARG A 23 7.34 3.64 12.69
CA ARG A 23 7.99 4.71 13.47
C ARG A 23 8.96 5.52 12.63
N PHE A 24 9.48 4.91 11.55
CA PHE A 24 10.30 5.59 10.55
C PHE A 24 9.41 6.26 9.50
N GLU A 25 8.57 5.48 8.82
CA GLU A 25 7.64 5.99 7.80
C GLU A 25 6.47 5.02 7.56
N GLU A 26 5.23 5.48 7.85
CA GLU A 26 4.03 4.70 7.50
C GLU A 26 3.80 4.70 5.98
N HIS A 27 3.50 3.52 5.45
CA HIS A 27 3.19 3.34 4.03
C HIS A 27 1.69 3.13 3.80
N VAL A 28 1.30 1.90 3.44
CA VAL A 28 -0.10 1.51 3.22
C VAL A 28 -0.47 0.36 4.15
N LEU A 29 0.39 -0.65 4.28
CA LEU A 29 0.25 -1.73 5.26
C LEU A 29 0.87 -1.32 6.59
N ALA A 30 0.24 -1.76 7.69
CA ALA A 30 0.73 -1.50 9.04
C ALA A 30 1.81 -2.51 9.42
N TYR A 31 2.84 -2.03 10.11
CA TYR A 31 3.89 -2.85 10.71
C TYR A 31 3.99 -2.47 12.18
N ASP A 32 3.51 -3.37 13.05
CA ASP A 32 3.67 -3.21 14.49
C ASP A 32 5.14 -3.35 14.92
N GLU A 33 5.43 -3.09 16.19
CA GLU A 33 6.80 -3.11 16.72
C GLU A 33 7.48 -4.48 16.54
N ASP A 34 6.71 -5.56 16.61
CA ASP A 34 7.22 -6.93 16.43
C ASP A 34 7.48 -7.26 14.95
N ALA A 35 6.68 -6.70 14.05
CA ALA A 35 6.81 -6.84 12.61
C ALA A 35 7.82 -5.86 12.00
N ALA A 36 8.21 -4.81 12.72
CA ALA A 36 9.15 -3.81 12.21
C ALA A 36 10.55 -4.40 11.96
N GLY A 37 11.19 -3.99 10.87
CA GLY A 37 12.55 -4.40 10.53
C GLY A 37 12.82 -4.45 9.03
N ILE A 38 13.98 -5.05 8.69
CA ILE A 38 14.38 -5.24 7.29
C ILE A 38 13.95 -6.65 6.85
N TYR A 39 13.00 -6.70 5.91
CA TYR A 39 12.54 -7.92 5.26
C TYR A 39 13.47 -8.26 4.11
N LEU A 40 14.38 -9.20 4.33
CA LEU A 40 15.30 -9.65 3.30
C LEU A 40 14.52 -10.44 2.24
N HIS A 41 14.63 -10.00 1.00
CA HIS A 41 13.96 -10.65 -0.11
C HIS A 41 14.91 -10.98 -1.26
N GLY A 42 16.14 -10.47 -1.32
CA GLY A 42 17.07 -10.81 -2.41
C GLY A 42 18.51 -10.92 -1.97
N LEU A 43 19.23 -11.80 -2.65
CA LEU A 43 20.70 -11.86 -2.64
C LEU A 43 21.13 -11.96 -4.10
N ASN A 44 21.60 -10.85 -4.65
CA ASN A 44 21.95 -10.75 -6.07
C ASN A 44 23.46 -10.82 -6.22
N TYR A 45 23.97 -11.59 -7.17
CA TYR A 45 25.40 -11.59 -7.45
C TYR A 45 25.85 -10.23 -7.99
N ASN A 46 27.05 -9.79 -7.60
CA ASN A 46 27.64 -8.56 -8.12
C ASN A 46 28.28 -8.81 -9.50
N LEU A 47 27.43 -9.12 -10.47
CA LEU A 47 27.77 -9.38 -11.87
C LEU A 47 26.99 -8.40 -12.78
N PRO A 48 27.46 -8.17 -14.03
CA PRO A 48 26.70 -7.37 -15.00
C PRO A 48 25.33 -7.99 -15.32
N GLU A 49 25.28 -9.32 -15.41
CA GLU A 49 24.05 -10.07 -15.64
C GLU A 49 23.25 -10.23 -14.34
N PHE A 50 21.93 -10.10 -14.44
CA PHE A 50 21.06 -10.34 -13.30
C PHE A 50 21.02 -11.84 -12.98
N THR A 51 21.61 -12.19 -11.84
CA THR A 51 21.54 -13.52 -11.24
C THR A 51 21.25 -13.39 -9.76
N THR A 52 20.31 -14.17 -9.24
CA THR A 52 19.81 -14.05 -7.86
C THR A 52 19.72 -15.42 -7.19
N LEU A 53 19.95 -15.47 -5.87
CA LEU A 53 19.79 -16.71 -5.11
C LEU A 53 18.30 -17.09 -4.97
N PRO A 54 17.99 -18.40 -4.91
CA PRO A 54 16.62 -18.86 -4.69
C PRO A 54 16.10 -18.44 -3.31
N GLY A 55 14.77 -18.36 -3.18
CA GLY A 55 14.12 -17.87 -1.96
C GLY A 55 14.52 -18.62 -0.69
N SER A 56 14.77 -19.92 -0.78
CA SER A 56 15.25 -20.74 0.34
C SER A 56 16.62 -20.32 0.86
N GLU A 57 17.54 -19.95 -0.02
CA GLU A 57 18.87 -19.46 0.38
C GLU A 57 18.79 -18.04 0.95
N VAL A 58 17.89 -17.21 0.42
CA VAL A 58 17.60 -15.89 1.01
C VAL A 58 17.04 -16.02 2.43
N HIS A 59 16.10 -16.94 2.65
CA HIS A 59 15.55 -17.23 4.00
C HIS A 59 16.61 -17.76 4.95
N ARG A 60 17.45 -18.69 4.48
CA ARG A 60 18.57 -19.23 5.27
C ARG A 60 19.53 -18.12 5.73
N PHE A 61 19.88 -17.22 4.81
CA PHE A 61 20.72 -16.06 5.14
C PHE A 61 20.00 -15.08 6.07
N ALA A 62 18.68 -14.89 5.90
CA ALA A 62 17.89 -14.05 6.79
C ALA A 62 17.90 -14.58 8.24
N ASP A 63 17.69 -15.88 8.42
CA ASP A 63 17.73 -16.54 9.73
C ASP A 63 19.13 -16.44 10.36
N GLU A 64 20.20 -16.63 9.58
CA GLU A 64 21.59 -16.56 10.05
C GLU A 64 22.00 -15.15 10.52
N TRP A 65 21.53 -14.11 9.83
CA TRP A 65 21.95 -12.72 10.08
C TRP A 65 20.90 -11.87 10.79
N GLY A 66 19.77 -12.45 11.18
CA GLY A 66 18.71 -11.79 11.96
C GLY A 66 17.83 -10.83 11.17
N PHE A 67 17.68 -11.03 9.86
CA PHE A 67 16.70 -10.30 9.04
C PHE A 67 15.30 -10.89 9.20
N LYS A 68 14.27 -10.08 8.93
CA LYS A 68 12.91 -10.60 8.75
C LYS A 68 12.82 -11.33 7.41
N LYS A 69 11.98 -12.35 7.34
CA LYS A 69 11.78 -13.16 6.13
C LYS A 69 10.60 -12.62 5.32
N ALA A 70 10.85 -12.33 4.04
CA ALA A 70 9.77 -12.12 3.08
C ALA A 70 9.20 -13.49 2.67
N GLU A 71 7.99 -13.81 3.13
CA GLU A 71 7.34 -15.10 2.85
C GLU A 71 7.29 -15.41 1.35
N PHE A 72 7.49 -16.69 0.99
CA PHE A 72 7.38 -17.16 -0.39
C PHE A 72 6.69 -18.51 -0.47
N VAL A 73 6.15 -18.81 -1.64
CA VAL A 73 5.62 -20.12 -2.01
C VAL A 73 6.18 -20.49 -3.38
N VAL A 74 6.53 -21.77 -3.56
CA VAL A 74 6.99 -22.29 -4.84
C VAL A 74 5.84 -23.01 -5.53
N MET A 75 5.63 -22.69 -6.80
CA MET A 75 4.64 -23.32 -7.65
C MET A 75 5.31 -23.70 -8.96
N GLU A 76 5.10 -24.93 -9.42
CA GLU A 76 5.80 -25.48 -10.59
C GLU A 76 5.15 -25.08 -11.92
N ASP A 77 3.89 -24.63 -11.89
CA ASP A 77 3.08 -24.36 -13.08
C ASP A 77 2.53 -22.92 -13.09
N ILE A 78 2.63 -22.26 -14.24
CA ILE A 78 2.22 -20.86 -14.41
C ILE A 78 0.70 -20.66 -14.33
N LYS A 79 -0.12 -21.67 -14.68
CA LYS A 79 -1.57 -21.57 -14.53
C LYS A 79 -1.95 -21.61 -13.06
N THR A 80 -1.28 -22.47 -12.29
CA THR A 80 -1.43 -22.52 -10.82
C THR A 80 -1.03 -21.19 -10.18
N VAL A 81 0.07 -20.58 -10.62
CA VAL A 81 0.47 -19.23 -10.18
C VAL A 81 -0.62 -18.21 -10.49
N LYS A 82 -1.17 -18.22 -11.70
CA LYS A 82 -2.25 -17.30 -12.10
C LYS A 82 -3.48 -17.47 -11.22
N ASP A 83 -3.98 -18.69 -11.06
CA ASP A 83 -5.19 -18.97 -10.27
C ASP A 83 -4.99 -18.61 -8.80
N PHE A 84 -3.78 -18.81 -8.27
CA PHE A 84 -3.42 -18.37 -6.93
C PHE A 84 -3.46 -16.84 -6.78
N LEU A 85 -2.87 -16.12 -7.73
CA LEU A 85 -2.82 -14.65 -7.70
C LEU A 85 -4.23 -14.04 -7.83
N ASP A 86 -5.06 -14.59 -8.71
CA ASP A 86 -6.44 -14.11 -8.89
C ASP A 86 -7.27 -14.30 -7.60
N LYS A 87 -7.16 -15.46 -6.94
CA LYS A 87 -7.83 -15.70 -5.64
C LYS A 87 -7.34 -14.75 -4.54
N CYS A 88 -6.05 -14.48 -4.48
CA CYS A 88 -5.52 -13.52 -3.52
C CYS A 88 -5.99 -12.09 -3.83
N ALA A 89 -6.17 -11.75 -5.11
CA ALA A 89 -6.65 -10.44 -5.55
C ALA A 89 -8.10 -10.17 -5.16
N GLU A 90 -8.95 -11.20 -5.02
CA GLU A 90 -10.34 -11.06 -4.56
C GLU A 90 -10.43 -10.45 -3.15
N THR A 91 -9.48 -10.79 -2.27
CA THR A 91 -9.47 -10.32 -0.87
C THR A 91 -8.38 -9.29 -0.58
N GLY A 92 -7.36 -9.19 -1.44
CA GLY A 92 -6.16 -8.39 -1.20
C GLY A 92 -5.27 -8.97 -0.09
N SER A 93 -5.42 -10.25 0.25
CA SER A 93 -4.75 -10.88 1.40
C SER A 93 -4.20 -12.26 1.06
N TRP A 94 -3.18 -12.70 1.80
CA TRP A 94 -2.65 -14.05 1.74
C TRP A 94 -2.20 -14.51 3.13
N ASN A 95 -2.54 -15.75 3.48
CA ASN A 95 -2.19 -16.37 4.77
C ASN A 95 -2.59 -15.52 5.99
N GLY A 96 -3.79 -14.91 5.94
CA GLY A 96 -4.33 -14.09 7.02
C GLY A 96 -3.68 -12.71 7.18
N ARG A 97 -2.83 -12.28 6.23
CA ARG A 97 -2.23 -10.95 6.19
C ARG A 97 -2.58 -10.22 4.91
N ASP A 98 -2.87 -8.93 5.04
CA ASP A 98 -3.01 -8.04 3.90
C ASP A 98 -1.66 -7.93 3.16
N THR A 99 -1.69 -7.99 1.83
CA THR A 99 -0.51 -7.84 0.96
C THR A 99 -0.82 -6.98 -0.25
N GLU A 100 0.08 -6.07 -0.63
CA GLU A 100 -0.08 -5.25 -1.86
C GLU A 100 0.04 -6.06 -3.16
N GLY A 101 0.52 -7.31 -3.05
CA GLY A 101 0.71 -8.21 -4.18
C GLY A 101 1.98 -9.05 -4.06
N PHE A 102 2.39 -9.64 -5.19
CA PHE A 102 3.50 -10.58 -5.25
C PHE A 102 4.55 -10.15 -6.28
N VAL A 103 5.81 -10.47 -5.96
CA VAL A 103 6.90 -10.50 -6.94
C VAL A 103 7.10 -11.96 -7.33
N ILE A 104 6.80 -12.29 -8.59
CA ILE A 104 6.97 -13.63 -9.14
C ILE A 104 8.37 -13.71 -9.71
N ARG A 105 9.10 -14.76 -9.29
CA ARG A 105 10.45 -15.06 -9.76
C ARG A 105 10.42 -16.32 -10.59
N CYS A 106 10.95 -16.26 -11.79
CA CYS A 106 11.08 -17.42 -12.65
C CYS A 106 12.29 -17.27 -13.56
N GLN A 107 12.43 -18.20 -14.49
CA GLN A 107 13.42 -18.13 -15.54
C GLN A 107 12.72 -17.92 -16.87
N LEU A 108 13.25 -17.00 -17.68
CA LEU A 108 12.72 -16.68 -19.00
C LEU A 108 13.71 -17.15 -20.07
N GLY A 109 13.26 -18.04 -20.94
CA GLY A 109 13.97 -18.39 -22.17
C GLY A 109 13.77 -17.30 -23.22
N ASP A 110 14.78 -17.04 -24.03
CA ASP A 110 14.73 -16.04 -25.11
C ASP A 110 14.15 -16.61 -26.43
N GLY A 111 13.85 -17.91 -26.47
CA GLY A 111 13.31 -18.63 -27.62
C GLY A 111 14.26 -18.75 -28.81
N LYS A 112 15.51 -18.28 -28.67
CA LYS A 112 16.53 -18.24 -29.74
C LYS A 112 17.82 -18.96 -29.33
N SER A 113 18.05 -19.14 -28.04
CA SER A 113 19.15 -19.90 -27.46
C SER A 113 18.62 -20.88 -26.41
N ASP A 114 19.46 -21.84 -26.01
CA ASP A 114 19.16 -22.76 -24.91
C ASP A 114 19.32 -22.10 -23.52
N GLY A 115 19.57 -20.78 -23.49
CA GLY A 115 19.82 -20.01 -22.28
C GLY A 115 18.53 -19.60 -21.57
N TYR A 116 18.47 -19.86 -20.28
CA TYR A 116 17.48 -19.31 -19.36
C TYR A 116 18.14 -18.24 -18.49
N ARG A 117 17.43 -17.15 -18.24
CA ARG A 117 17.87 -16.07 -17.34
C ARG A 117 16.85 -15.81 -16.25
N ASP A 118 17.33 -15.37 -15.09
CA ASP A 118 16.45 -14.94 -14.01
C ASP A 118 15.59 -13.76 -14.48
N TRP A 119 14.28 -13.86 -14.20
CA TRP A 119 13.32 -12.85 -14.62
C TRP A 119 12.20 -12.73 -13.61
N PHE A 120 11.89 -11.48 -13.23
CA PHE A 120 10.86 -11.17 -12.27
C PHE A 120 9.74 -10.36 -12.92
N PHE A 121 8.52 -10.57 -12.45
CA PHE A 121 7.40 -9.68 -12.70
C PHE A 121 6.57 -9.47 -11.44
N LYS A 122 5.74 -8.43 -11.44
CA LYS A 122 4.92 -8.05 -10.30
C LYS A 122 3.45 -8.27 -10.64
N TYR A 123 2.71 -8.85 -9.71
CA TYR A 123 1.26 -8.88 -9.73
C TYR A 123 0.78 -8.10 -8.51
N LYS A 124 0.21 -6.92 -8.72
CA LYS A 124 -0.24 -6.04 -7.65
C LYS A 124 -1.75 -6.13 -7.50
N PHE A 125 -2.22 -6.21 -6.27
CA PHE A 125 -3.66 -6.12 -5.99
C PHE A 125 -4.08 -4.67 -6.04
N GLU A 126 -5.16 -4.40 -6.77
CA GLU A 126 -5.62 -3.04 -6.98
C GLU A 126 -6.37 -2.53 -5.74
N GLU A 127 -7.31 -3.31 -5.24
CA GLU A 127 -8.13 -2.95 -4.08
C GLU A 127 -7.86 -3.83 -2.85
N PRO A 128 -8.05 -3.31 -1.62
CA PRO A 128 -8.46 -1.94 -1.27
C PRO A 128 -7.31 -0.92 -1.26
N TYR A 129 -6.11 -1.30 -1.75
CA TYR A 129 -4.89 -0.50 -1.68
C TYR A 129 -4.96 0.82 -2.44
N LEU A 130 -5.57 0.81 -3.63
CA LEU A 130 -5.77 2.00 -4.44
C LEU A 130 -6.67 3.00 -3.73
N MET A 131 -7.77 2.53 -3.12
CA MET A 131 -8.61 3.35 -2.24
C MET A 131 -7.81 3.96 -1.08
N TYR A 132 -7.01 3.16 -0.36
CA TYR A 132 -6.19 3.67 0.75
C TYR A 132 -5.16 4.70 0.34
N ARG A 133 -4.50 4.50 -0.81
CA ARG A 133 -3.58 5.48 -1.39
C ARG A 133 -4.33 6.77 -1.74
N GLN A 134 -5.50 6.66 -2.35
CA GLN A 134 -6.33 7.82 -2.67
C GLN A 134 -6.68 8.60 -1.40
N TRP A 135 -7.08 7.93 -0.34
CA TRP A 135 -7.37 8.55 0.96
C TRP A 135 -6.17 9.30 1.52
N ARG A 136 -4.97 8.71 1.46
CA ARG A 136 -3.74 9.37 1.90
C ARG A 136 -3.46 10.66 1.12
N GLU A 137 -3.44 10.56 -0.20
CA GLU A 137 -3.12 11.72 -1.05
C GLU A 137 -4.21 12.79 -0.98
N ALA A 138 -5.48 12.38 -0.86
CA ALA A 138 -6.60 13.30 -0.68
C ALA A 138 -6.54 14.04 0.65
N THR A 139 -6.21 13.37 1.76
CA THR A 139 -6.01 14.02 3.06
C THR A 139 -4.85 14.99 3.03
N LYS A 140 -3.71 14.63 2.42
CA LYS A 140 -2.58 15.56 2.21
C LYS A 140 -2.99 16.79 1.40
N ALA A 141 -3.78 16.61 0.35
CA ALA A 141 -4.31 17.73 -0.43
C ALA A 141 -5.19 18.66 0.42
N VAL A 142 -6.10 18.11 1.23
CA VAL A 142 -6.94 18.88 2.16
C VAL A 142 -6.09 19.67 3.15
N ILE A 143 -5.08 19.05 3.77
CA ILE A 143 -4.17 19.72 4.71
C ILE A 143 -3.43 20.88 4.03
N ALA A 144 -3.03 20.69 2.76
CA ALA A 144 -2.37 21.72 1.97
C ALA A 144 -3.31 22.80 1.40
N GLY A 145 -4.62 22.77 1.72
CA GLY A 145 -5.61 23.71 1.19
C GLY A 145 -5.89 23.52 -0.31
N LYS A 146 -5.58 22.35 -0.88
CA LYS A 146 -5.80 22.01 -2.29
C LYS A 146 -7.07 21.18 -2.46
N VAL A 147 -7.67 21.25 -3.64
CA VAL A 147 -8.79 20.37 -4.01
C VAL A 147 -8.24 18.95 -4.25
N PRO A 148 -8.72 17.92 -3.53
CA PRO A 148 -8.28 16.54 -3.73
C PRO A 148 -8.65 16.01 -5.12
N ASN A 149 -7.74 15.25 -5.73
CA ASN A 149 -8.01 14.53 -6.97
C ASN A 149 -8.57 13.15 -6.66
N ILE A 150 -9.89 12.99 -6.76
CA ILE A 150 -10.61 11.74 -6.49
C ILE A 150 -10.98 11.10 -7.83
N ARG A 151 -10.42 9.92 -8.11
CA ARG A 151 -10.58 9.22 -9.41
C ARG A 151 -11.52 8.01 -9.32
N LYS A 152 -11.50 7.29 -8.21
CA LYS A 152 -12.38 6.16 -7.91
C LYS A 152 -13.04 6.35 -6.53
N HIS A 153 -13.95 5.47 -6.12
CA HIS A 153 -14.47 5.42 -4.73
C HIS A 153 -14.98 6.77 -4.22
N LYS A 154 -15.67 7.55 -5.06
CA LYS A 154 -15.92 8.98 -4.80
C LYS A 154 -16.71 9.19 -3.52
N LYS A 155 -17.85 8.48 -3.38
CA LYS A 155 -18.76 8.61 -2.24
C LYS A 155 -18.07 8.29 -0.91
N ILE A 156 -17.42 7.13 -0.81
CA ILE A 156 -16.74 6.72 0.42
C ILE A 156 -15.54 7.64 0.71
N THR A 157 -14.84 8.13 -0.31
CA THR A 157 -13.73 9.07 -0.13
C THR A 157 -14.21 10.41 0.41
N GLU A 158 -15.34 10.93 -0.05
CA GLU A 158 -15.94 12.16 0.51
C GLU A 158 -16.32 11.97 1.99
N GLN A 159 -16.90 10.83 2.34
CA GLN A 159 -17.25 10.49 3.72
C GLN A 159 -15.99 10.34 4.61
N TYR A 160 -14.95 9.69 4.10
CA TYR A 160 -13.65 9.60 4.75
C TYR A 160 -13.02 10.98 4.98
N LEU A 161 -13.07 11.89 4.00
CA LEU A 161 -12.52 13.24 4.15
C LEU A 161 -13.30 14.08 5.17
N ILE A 162 -14.62 13.89 5.29
CA ILE A 162 -15.43 14.51 6.35
C ILE A 162 -14.97 14.00 7.72
N TYR A 163 -14.78 12.69 7.87
CA TYR A 163 -14.21 12.10 9.07
C TYR A 163 -12.81 12.67 9.39
N ALA A 164 -11.92 12.73 8.40
CA ALA A 164 -10.55 13.22 8.60
C ALA A 164 -10.54 14.69 9.05
N ARG A 165 -11.41 15.54 8.46
CA ARG A 165 -11.59 16.93 8.90
C ARG A 165 -12.08 17.02 10.35
N ARG A 166 -13.03 16.17 10.76
CA ARG A 166 -13.49 16.09 12.16
C ARG A 166 -12.34 15.74 13.10
N GLN A 167 -11.48 14.79 12.75
CA GLN A 167 -10.35 14.41 13.61
C GLN A 167 -9.30 15.54 13.70
N MET A 168 -8.94 16.15 12.58
CA MET A 168 -8.00 17.28 12.56
C MET A 168 -8.53 18.52 13.30
N ALA A 169 -9.84 18.73 13.35
CA ALA A 169 -10.45 19.79 14.15
C ALA A 169 -10.37 19.53 15.66
N LYS A 170 -10.33 18.26 16.09
CA LYS A 170 -10.16 17.88 17.51
C LYS A 170 -8.71 18.03 17.96
N ASP A 171 -7.75 17.63 17.13
CA ASP A 171 -6.32 17.81 17.39
C ASP A 171 -5.58 18.31 16.13
N PRO A 172 -5.24 19.62 16.08
CA PRO A 172 -4.48 20.20 14.98
C PRO A 172 -3.10 19.57 14.74
N LYS A 173 -2.52 18.88 15.72
CA LYS A 173 -1.21 18.20 15.56
C LYS A 173 -1.27 17.08 14.54
N ILE A 174 -2.44 16.45 14.37
CA ILE A 174 -2.66 15.36 13.41
C ILE A 174 -2.25 15.81 12.01
N ALA A 175 -2.63 17.02 11.58
CA ALA A 175 -2.30 17.51 10.23
C ALA A 175 -0.78 17.64 10.01
N LYS A 176 -0.03 18.06 11.04
CA LYS A 176 1.43 18.17 10.97
C LYS A 176 2.09 16.80 10.85
N LEU A 177 1.67 15.84 11.69
CA LEU A 177 2.20 14.48 11.69
C LEU A 177 1.84 13.73 10.39
N TYR A 178 0.64 13.94 9.87
CA TYR A 178 0.18 13.33 8.62
C TYR A 178 1.05 13.72 7.41
N ASN A 179 1.51 14.98 7.37
CA ASN A 179 2.46 15.43 6.34
C ASN A 179 3.86 14.79 6.47
N GLN A 180 4.18 14.26 7.64
CA GLN A 180 5.41 13.51 7.93
C GLN A 180 5.20 12.00 7.81
N ASN A 181 4.11 11.55 7.17
CA ASN A 181 3.75 10.14 7.05
C ASN A 181 3.53 9.42 8.39
N HIS A 182 2.95 10.11 9.38
CA HIS A 182 2.54 9.51 10.64
C HIS A 182 1.05 9.73 10.89
N GLY A 183 0.37 8.69 11.40
CA GLY A 183 -1.06 8.69 11.67
C GLY A 183 -1.95 8.44 10.44
N ILE A 184 -1.39 8.08 9.28
CA ILE A 184 -2.13 7.76 8.06
C ILE A 184 -2.97 6.50 8.30
N ILE A 185 -2.33 5.46 8.82
CA ILE A 185 -2.94 4.16 9.06
C ILE A 185 -3.99 4.29 10.16
N SER A 186 -3.67 4.99 11.25
CA SER A 186 -4.63 5.23 12.34
C SER A 186 -5.87 6.02 11.89
N MET A 187 -5.70 7.05 11.05
CA MET A 187 -6.81 7.81 10.48
C MET A 187 -7.72 6.94 9.61
N ARG A 188 -7.11 6.07 8.78
CA ARG A 188 -7.86 5.09 7.98
C ARG A 188 -8.60 4.11 8.87
N GLN A 189 -7.89 3.47 9.80
CA GLN A 189 -8.47 2.42 10.63
C GLN A 189 -9.60 2.98 11.50
N GLY A 190 -9.41 4.15 12.10
CA GLY A 190 -10.46 4.80 12.88
C GLY A 190 -11.72 5.15 12.07
N PHE A 191 -11.61 5.38 10.76
CA PHE A 191 -12.78 5.54 9.89
C PHE A 191 -13.47 4.21 9.60
N LEU A 192 -12.69 3.15 9.31
CA LEU A 192 -13.21 1.80 9.08
C LEU A 192 -13.93 1.27 10.32
N ASP A 193 -13.34 1.49 11.49
CA ASP A 193 -13.90 1.10 12.79
C ASP A 193 -15.19 1.87 13.12
N GLU A 194 -15.28 3.18 12.82
CA GLU A 194 -16.53 3.97 13.00
C GLU A 194 -17.69 3.41 12.16
N ARG A 195 -17.39 2.68 11.07
CA ARG A 195 -18.40 2.02 10.22
C ARG A 195 -18.62 0.55 10.53
N GLY A 196 -17.70 -0.09 11.25
CA GLY A 196 -17.70 -1.54 11.44
C GLY A 196 -17.49 -2.33 10.13
N LEU A 197 -16.77 -1.76 9.16
CA LEU A 197 -16.52 -2.38 7.86
C LEU A 197 -15.02 -2.49 7.56
N LYS A 198 -14.61 -3.54 6.85
CA LYS A 198 -13.28 -3.68 6.26
C LYS A 198 -13.20 -2.97 4.91
N GLY A 199 -11.98 -2.67 4.48
CA GLY A 199 -11.76 -2.07 3.15
C GLY A 199 -12.29 -2.91 2.01
N SER A 200 -12.06 -4.24 2.05
CA SER A 200 -12.55 -5.17 1.03
C SER A 200 -14.09 -5.22 0.96
N GLU A 201 -14.77 -5.13 2.10
CA GLU A 201 -16.24 -5.11 2.17
C GLU A 201 -16.82 -3.83 1.54
N ILE A 202 -16.18 -2.67 1.77
CA ILE A 202 -16.57 -1.41 1.13
C ILE A 202 -16.47 -1.51 -0.39
N ILE A 203 -15.41 -2.13 -0.91
CA ILE A 203 -15.19 -2.31 -2.35
C ILE A 203 -16.23 -3.27 -2.94
N ALA A 204 -16.55 -4.36 -2.25
CA ALA A 204 -17.59 -5.29 -2.67
C ALA A 204 -18.96 -4.59 -2.77
N MET A 205 -19.34 -3.84 -1.73
CA MET A 205 -20.59 -3.07 -1.71
C MET A 205 -20.65 -2.00 -2.81
N GLU A 206 -19.53 -1.36 -3.17
CA GLU A 206 -19.50 -0.39 -4.28
C GLU A 206 -19.67 -1.07 -5.64
N ASN A 207 -19.07 -2.25 -5.84
CA ASN A 207 -19.18 -3.03 -7.07
C ASN A 207 -20.60 -3.61 -7.26
N GLU A 208 -21.27 -3.97 -6.16
CA GLU A 208 -22.66 -4.46 -6.16
C GLU A 208 -23.69 -3.32 -6.30
N GLY A 209 -23.26 -2.06 -6.22
CA GLY A 209 -24.13 -0.88 -6.30
C GLY A 209 -24.85 -0.53 -4.98
N ASP A 210 -24.54 -1.24 -3.90
CA ASP A 210 -25.25 -1.16 -2.60
C ASP A 210 -24.90 0.09 -1.77
N LEU A 211 -23.88 0.86 -2.16
CA LEU A 211 -23.61 2.20 -1.60
C LEU A 211 -24.65 3.27 -2.05
N GLU A 212 -25.86 2.85 -2.45
CA GLU A 212 -27.02 3.71 -2.68
C GLU A 212 -27.87 3.98 -1.43
N SER A 213 -27.59 3.37 -0.29
CA SER A 213 -28.35 3.62 0.94
C SER A 213 -27.51 4.31 2.02
N GLU A 214 -27.49 5.65 1.98
CA GLU A 214 -27.70 6.50 3.16
C GLU A 214 -27.75 7.97 2.71
N THR A 215 -28.86 8.62 3.08
CA THR A 215 -29.30 10.00 2.83
C THR A 215 -28.27 10.96 2.22
N PRO A 216 -28.55 11.60 1.06
CA PRO A 216 -27.66 12.61 0.53
C PRO A 216 -27.52 13.74 1.55
N ALA A 217 -26.28 14.01 1.96
CA ALA A 217 -25.93 15.24 2.67
C ALA A 217 -26.51 16.40 1.87
N ARG A 218 -27.34 17.23 2.54
CA ARG A 218 -27.97 18.40 1.91
C ARG A 218 -26.89 19.23 1.24
N ASN A 219 -26.91 19.28 -0.10
CA ASN A 219 -26.04 20.16 -0.87
C ASN A 219 -26.35 21.60 -0.45
N PHE A 220 -25.45 22.22 0.29
CA PHE A 220 -25.55 23.64 0.59
C PHE A 220 -25.04 24.43 -0.62
N VAL A 221 -25.94 25.16 -1.26
CA VAL A 221 -25.58 26.18 -2.25
C VAL A 221 -25.56 27.52 -1.52
N LEU A 222 -24.38 28.11 -1.37
CA LEU A 222 -24.23 29.50 -0.96
C LEU A 222 -24.44 30.38 -2.19
N VAL A 223 -25.65 30.96 -2.31
CA VAL A 223 -25.96 31.97 -3.33
C VAL A 223 -25.98 33.33 -2.65
N PRO A 224 -25.08 34.26 -2.98
CA PRO A 224 -25.22 35.64 -2.52
C PRO A 224 -26.43 36.26 -3.24
N VAL A 225 -27.43 36.68 -2.47
CA VAL A 225 -28.56 37.47 -2.98
C VAL A 225 -28.21 38.94 -2.77
N ALA A 226 -27.97 39.66 -3.87
CA ALA A 226 -27.84 41.11 -3.86
C ALA A 226 -29.10 41.74 -4.45
N SER A 227 -29.60 42.80 -3.82
CA SER A 227 -30.62 43.66 -4.41
C SER A 227 -30.03 44.43 -5.58
N SER A 228 -30.77 44.52 -6.69
CA SER A 228 -30.36 45.25 -7.89
C SER A 228 -29.88 46.66 -7.57
N GLY A 229 -28.58 46.94 -7.79
CA GLY A 229 -27.98 48.27 -7.64
C GLY A 229 -26.93 48.45 -6.55
N CYS A 230 -26.59 47.45 -5.73
CA CYS A 230 -25.52 47.59 -4.72
C CYS A 230 -24.19 46.98 -5.21
N GLY A 231 -23.28 47.83 -5.67
CA GLY A 231 -22.03 47.44 -6.32
C GLY A 231 -20.88 47.06 -5.38
N LYS A 232 -21.11 46.29 -4.32
CA LYS A 232 -20.01 45.72 -3.49
C LYS A 232 -20.39 44.35 -2.92
N THR A 233 -19.77 43.29 -3.45
CA THR A 233 -19.75 41.96 -2.85
C THR A 233 -18.94 42.02 -1.55
N THR A 234 -19.54 41.63 -0.42
CA THR A 234 -18.80 41.33 0.83
C THR A 234 -19.07 39.86 1.16
N VAL A 235 -18.00 39.10 1.43
CA VAL A 235 -18.05 37.69 1.84
C VAL A 235 -18.45 37.62 3.32
#